data_AF-A0A1H2CJJ4-F1
#
_entry.id   AF-A0A1H2CJJ4-F1
#
_cell.length_a   1.000
_cell.length_b   1.000
_cell.length_c   1.000
_cell.angle_alpha   90.00
_cell.angle_beta   90.00
_cell.angle_gamma   90.00
#
_symmetry.space_group_name_H-M   'P 1'
#
loop_
_entity.id
_entity.type
_entity.pdbx_description
1 polymer ?
#
loop_
_entity_poly.entity_id
_entity_poly.type
_entity_poly.pdbx_seq_one_letter_code
_entity_poly.pdbx_strand_id
1 'polypeptide(L)'
;MSEILDAIHRAYRRETEPARLGDHQVRIMSFPLGGHGPMTTIFRIRYGRVTLLRAAKGTYREDVAIALLDAADRVPADPGESVHVLPLEIDGFPLDRVVVLRPVDEFRRHPALNAITTLAAPAHRSEVRPGESRETFEQVTGGVLCLPLGEWSRPAQPRADTRLLDEWPGGQMYPTEATLPWPAATQLTRVANDLPPGVRLELTDVRGHRLVITRSWDRLTGTLFPPSSPDSPAFPVPSASPAPPFSPESLPSPGADDSLPVDVPRLAAWAALAPIFSGDPIPSASELIVPGSPEEDVLEMTYETTDRGHAERPFLTTLESCTKRIQNHILRTPGNWAVFTSRSGAIVQVRNEDHDPPLWLETPYPDEHLSRGHHVTIPEATRILTTLAREDRTPVPDLTNLQTIPWNSP
;
A
#
# COMPACT_ATOMS: atom_id res chain seq x y z
N MET A 1 30.15 30.43 14.25
CA MET A 1 29.63 29.34 15.12
C MET A 1 28.61 29.86 16.13
N SER A 2 28.91 30.91 16.91
CA SER A 2 27.96 31.52 17.86
C SER A 2 26.61 31.87 17.21
N GLU A 3 26.63 32.55 16.06
CA GLU A 3 25.40 33.01 15.40
C GLU A 3 24.45 31.86 14.98
N ILE A 4 25.01 30.72 14.53
CA ILE A 4 24.22 29.53 14.15
C ILE A 4 23.60 28.90 15.39
N LEU A 5 24.37 28.79 16.48
CA LEU A 5 23.86 28.28 17.76
C LEU A 5 22.74 29.17 18.29
N ASP A 6 22.92 30.49 18.27
CA ASP A 6 21.89 31.44 18.69
C ASP A 6 20.63 31.33 17.82
N ALA A 7 20.78 31.07 16.52
CA ALA A 7 19.65 30.83 15.62
C ALA A 7 18.91 29.52 15.96
N ILE A 8 19.63 28.44 16.27
CA ILE A 8 19.03 27.17 16.72
C ILE A 8 18.28 27.36 18.04
N HIS A 9 18.88 28.06 19.01
CA HIS A 9 18.22 28.36 20.29
C HIS A 9 16.96 29.21 20.11
N ARG A 10 17.00 30.22 19.23
CA ARG A 10 15.80 31.02 18.90
C ARG A 10 14.71 30.19 18.23
N ALA A 11 15.09 29.25 17.35
CA ALA A 11 14.14 28.41 16.62
C ALA A 11 13.38 27.46 17.56
N TYR A 12 14.09 26.74 18.44
CA TYR A 12 13.48 25.74 19.31
C TYR A 12 13.01 26.27 20.67
N ARG A 13 13.51 27.44 21.10
CA ARG A 13 13.29 28.02 22.44
C ARG A 13 13.62 27.05 23.57
N ARG A 14 14.66 26.25 23.37
CA ARG A 14 15.14 25.22 24.30
C ARG A 14 16.65 25.27 24.37
N GLU A 15 17.17 24.98 25.55
CA GLU A 15 18.61 24.83 25.76
C GLU A 15 19.10 23.55 25.08
N THR A 16 20.34 23.61 24.60
CA THR A 16 21.02 22.46 24.01
C THR A 16 22.31 22.20 24.77
N GLU A 17 22.56 20.95 25.10
CA GLU A 17 23.71 20.54 25.89
C GLU A 17 24.88 20.22 24.95
N PRO A 18 26.10 20.74 25.20
CA PRO A 18 27.28 20.30 24.49
C PRO A 18 27.57 18.83 24.81
N ALA A 19 27.85 18.04 23.77
CA ALA A 19 28.25 16.66 23.91
C ALA A 19 29.29 16.29 22.84
N ARG A 20 29.90 15.13 23.00
CA ARG A 20 30.82 14.54 22.02
C ARG A 20 30.34 13.14 21.68
N LEU A 21 30.18 12.84 20.38
CA LEU A 21 29.82 11.52 19.86
C LEU A 21 30.94 11.07 18.93
N GLY A 22 31.77 10.13 19.37
CA GLY A 22 33.03 9.80 18.69
C GLY A 22 33.92 11.04 18.49
N ASP A 23 34.21 11.40 17.24
CA ASP A 23 34.97 12.60 16.88
C ASP A 23 34.11 13.83 16.59
N HIS A 24 32.79 13.70 16.70
CA HIS A 24 31.86 14.79 16.43
C HIS A 24 31.57 15.61 17.68
N GLN A 25 31.84 16.92 17.61
CA GLN A 25 31.34 17.89 18.59
C GLN A 25 29.90 18.26 18.23
N VAL A 26 28.96 17.98 19.14
CA VAL A 26 27.53 18.13 18.88
C VAL A 26 26.83 18.91 19.98
N ARG A 27 25.60 19.31 19.68
CA ARG A 27 24.62 19.82 20.64
C ARG A 27 23.44 18.87 20.67
N ILE A 28 23.07 18.39 21.85
CA ILE A 28 21.95 17.49 22.05
C ILE A 28 20.81 18.25 22.71
N MET A 29 19.60 18.01 22.25
CA MET A 29 18.37 18.55 22.81
C MET A 29 17.39 17.40 22.99
N SER A 30 16.85 17.22 24.19
CA SER A 30 15.83 16.21 24.45
C SER A 30 14.55 16.88 24.90
N PHE A 31 13.41 16.51 24.32
CA PHE A 31 12.13 17.08 24.72
C PHE A 31 10.93 16.16 24.55
N PRO A 32 9.95 16.21 25.49
CA PRO A 32 8.72 15.43 25.38
C PRO A 32 7.87 15.91 24.21
N LEU A 33 7.28 14.96 23.46
CA LEU A 33 6.39 15.23 22.32
C LEU A 33 5.03 14.57 22.54
N GLY A 34 4.11 15.28 23.20
CA GLY A 34 2.67 14.94 23.20
C GLY A 34 2.33 13.49 23.54
N GLY A 35 2.80 12.96 24.68
CA GLY A 35 2.51 11.59 25.13
C GLY A 35 3.44 10.52 24.54
N HIS A 36 4.06 10.80 23.40
CA HIS A 36 5.25 10.09 22.93
C HIS A 36 6.43 10.69 23.71
N GLY A 37 7.24 9.86 24.38
CA GLY A 37 8.27 10.38 25.32
C GLY A 37 9.35 11.23 24.64
N PRO A 38 10.46 11.56 25.35
CA PRO A 38 11.42 12.51 24.83
C PRO A 38 11.98 12.12 23.47
N MET A 39 11.85 13.01 22.48
CA MET A 39 12.60 12.96 21.23
C MET A 39 13.96 13.60 21.47
N THR A 40 15.01 12.93 21.01
CA THR A 40 16.39 13.41 21.05
C THR A 40 16.75 13.98 19.68
N THR A 41 17.10 15.26 19.65
CA THR A 41 17.57 15.97 18.46
C THR A 41 19.05 16.29 18.63
N ILE A 42 19.84 16.02 17.59
CA ILE A 42 21.29 16.22 17.60
C ILE A 42 21.63 17.20 16.51
N PHE A 43 22.38 18.24 16.86
CA PHE A 43 22.90 19.24 15.94
C PHE A 43 24.41 19.16 15.90
N ARG A 44 24.97 19.01 14.71
CA ARG A 44 26.41 19.16 14.49
C ARG A 44 26.63 20.39 13.62
N ILE A 45 27.47 21.32 14.08
CA ILE A 45 27.84 22.52 13.33
C ILE A 45 29.28 22.37 12.86
N ARG A 46 29.49 22.23 11.55
CA ARG A 46 30.83 22.04 10.96
C ARG A 46 30.91 22.75 9.63
N TYR A 47 31.97 23.53 9.41
CA TYR A 47 32.20 24.30 8.16
C TYR A 47 31.01 25.17 7.71
N GLY A 48 30.29 25.76 8.66
CA GLY A 48 29.12 26.60 8.36
C GLY A 48 27.84 25.82 7.99
N ARG A 49 27.86 24.48 8.04
CA ARG A 49 26.72 23.59 7.83
C ARG A 49 26.17 23.08 9.16
N VAL A 50 24.87 22.83 9.22
CA VAL A 50 24.19 22.14 10.32
C VAL A 50 23.76 20.75 9.86
N THR A 51 24.27 19.69 10.48
CA THR A 51 23.70 18.34 10.33
C THR A 51 22.73 18.09 11.47
N LEU A 52 21.51 17.70 11.12
CA LEU A 52 20.42 17.41 12.03
C LEU A 52 20.14 15.91 12.05
N LEU A 53 20.09 15.32 13.25
CA LEU A 53 19.57 13.97 13.48
C LEU A 53 18.38 14.04 14.45
N ARG A 54 17.44 13.10 14.32
CA ARG A 54 16.35 12.92 15.30
C ARG A 54 16.18 11.45 15.63
N ALA A 55 16.06 11.16 16.92
CA ALA A 55 15.69 9.86 17.45
C ALA A 55 14.44 10.00 18.33
N ALA A 56 13.44 9.18 18.07
CA ALA A 56 12.25 9.04 18.90
C ALA A 56 12.61 8.35 20.23
N LYS A 57 11.68 8.43 21.19
CA LYS A 57 11.90 7.94 22.56
C LYS A 57 12.38 6.50 22.57
N GLY A 58 13.54 6.26 23.18
CA GLY A 58 14.06 4.91 23.40
C GLY A 58 14.70 4.27 22.17
N THR A 59 14.76 4.99 21.05
CA THR A 59 15.41 4.50 19.82
C THR A 59 16.81 5.06 19.59
N TYR A 60 17.18 6.10 20.35
CA TYR A 60 18.51 6.69 20.27
C TYR A 60 19.60 5.66 20.59
N ARG A 61 20.59 5.55 19.69
CA ARG A 61 21.82 4.81 19.90
C ARG A 61 23.02 5.66 19.45
N GLU A 62 24.06 5.69 20.26
CA GLU A 62 25.23 6.54 19.99
C GLU A 62 26.01 6.10 18.74
N ASP A 63 26.20 4.79 18.55
CA ASP A 63 26.86 4.22 17.37
C ASP A 63 26.15 4.59 16.06
N VAL A 64 24.81 4.52 16.05
CA VAL A 64 23.97 4.97 14.93
C VAL A 64 24.15 6.46 14.67
N ALA A 65 24.12 7.30 15.71
CA ALA A 65 24.31 8.73 15.55
C ALA A 65 25.68 9.07 14.94
N ILE A 66 26.75 8.41 15.38
CA ILE A 66 28.11 8.59 14.82
C ILE A 66 28.13 8.24 13.33
N ALA A 67 27.60 7.07 12.96
CA ALA A 67 27.57 6.63 11.56
C ALA A 67 26.74 7.56 10.66
N LEU A 68 25.61 8.09 11.15
CA LEU A 68 24.80 9.07 10.42
C LEU A 68 25.57 10.38 10.18
N LEU A 69 26.34 10.84 11.17
CA LEU A 69 27.19 12.04 11.03
C LEU A 69 28.35 11.81 10.06
N ASP A 70 28.98 10.63 10.11
CA ASP A 70 30.05 10.25 9.17
C ASP A 70 29.54 10.15 7.73
N ALA A 71 28.35 9.57 7.52
CA ALA A 71 27.71 9.50 6.21
C ALA A 71 27.34 10.89 5.68
N ALA A 72 26.84 11.79 6.53
CA ALA A 72 26.51 13.16 6.15
C ALA A 72 27.74 13.97 5.69
N ASP A 73 28.94 13.66 6.18
CA ASP A 73 30.20 14.29 5.75
C ASP A 73 30.63 13.89 4.32
N ARG A 74 30.11 12.76 3.81
CA ARG A 74 30.39 12.28 2.45
C ARG A 74 29.50 12.93 1.38
N VAL A 75 28.43 13.60 1.80
CA VAL A 75 27.47 14.28 0.92
C VAL A 75 27.82 15.77 0.82
N PRO A 76 27.67 16.41 -0.36
CA PRO A 76 27.84 17.84 -0.49
C PRO A 76 27.10 18.65 0.58
N ALA A 77 27.64 19.81 0.94
CA ALA A 77 27.06 20.67 1.98
C ALA A 77 25.61 21.05 1.64
N ASP A 78 25.34 21.27 0.36
CA ASP A 78 24.01 21.40 -0.19
C ASP A 78 23.66 20.13 -0.99
N PRO A 79 22.81 19.23 -0.46
CA PRO A 79 22.35 18.05 -1.19
C PRO A 79 21.41 18.38 -2.35
N GLY A 80 20.95 19.63 -2.48
CA GLY A 80 19.95 20.04 -3.46
C GLY A 80 18.57 19.45 -3.15
N GLU A 81 17.83 19.13 -4.22
CA GLU A 81 16.47 18.58 -4.14
C GLU A 81 16.41 17.06 -4.26
N SER A 82 17.56 16.38 -4.27
CA SER A 82 17.64 14.92 -4.34
C SER A 82 17.90 14.31 -2.97
N VAL A 83 17.37 13.10 -2.75
CA VAL A 83 17.72 12.28 -1.60
C VAL A 83 19.02 11.54 -1.90
N HIS A 84 20.04 11.76 -1.08
CA HIS A 84 21.30 11.03 -1.16
C HIS A 84 21.21 9.80 -0.27
N VAL A 85 21.60 8.64 -0.81
CA VAL A 85 21.51 7.36 -0.11
C VAL A 85 22.92 6.78 0.02
N LEU A 86 23.32 6.48 1.25
CA LEU A 86 24.61 5.86 1.57
C LEU A 86 24.41 4.54 2.32
N PRO A 87 25.34 3.58 2.23
CA PRO A 87 25.29 2.37 3.05
C PRO A 87 25.45 2.71 4.54
N LEU A 88 24.74 1.97 5.39
CA LEU A 88 24.84 2.01 6.85
C LEU A 88 25.11 0.58 7.35
N GLU A 89 26.25 0.37 7.98
CA GLU A 89 26.68 -0.94 8.49
C GLU A 89 26.91 -0.84 9.99
N ILE A 90 25.94 -1.32 10.77
CA ILE A 90 25.99 -1.33 12.24
C ILE A 90 25.45 -2.65 12.73
N ASP A 91 26.22 -3.33 13.57
CA ASP A 91 25.84 -4.62 14.12
C ASP A 91 24.51 -4.54 14.90
N GLY A 92 23.60 -5.45 14.56
CA GLY A 92 22.29 -5.56 15.19
C GLY A 92 21.36 -4.36 14.94
N PHE A 93 21.63 -3.53 13.92
CA PHE A 93 20.75 -2.43 13.54
C PHE A 93 19.91 -2.80 12.31
N PRO A 94 18.57 -2.62 12.33
CA PRO A 94 17.69 -3.13 11.27
C PRO A 94 17.70 -2.28 9.98
N LEU A 95 18.24 -1.07 10.03
CA LEU A 95 18.24 -0.13 8.91
C LEU A 95 19.65 -0.08 8.31
N ASP A 96 19.76 -0.27 7.00
CA ASP A 96 21.02 -0.50 6.30
C ASP A 96 21.42 0.65 5.35
N ARG A 97 20.69 1.77 5.40
CA ARG A 97 20.97 2.98 4.63
C ARG A 97 20.92 4.24 5.49
N VAL A 98 21.65 5.26 5.04
CA VAL A 98 21.51 6.65 5.49
C VAL A 98 20.88 7.45 4.37
N VAL A 99 19.77 8.13 4.67
CA VAL A 99 19.23 9.18 3.80
C VAL A 99 19.73 10.53 4.25
N VAL A 100 20.24 11.33 3.30
CA VAL A 100 20.74 12.67 3.52
C VAL A 100 20.01 13.63 2.58
N LEU A 101 19.26 14.57 3.15
CA LEU A 101 18.39 15.49 2.40
C LEU A 101 18.26 16.86 3.09
N ARG A 102 17.84 17.88 2.34
CA ARG A 102 17.51 19.20 2.90
C ARG A 102 16.16 19.13 3.64
N PRO A 103 16.03 19.58 4.89
CA PRO A 103 14.72 19.62 5.56
C PRO A 103 13.84 20.74 4.96
N VAL A 104 12.54 20.47 4.77
CA VAL A 104 11.61 21.50 4.28
C VAL A 104 11.19 22.47 5.36
N ASP A 105 10.75 21.94 6.50
CA ASP A 105 9.95 22.70 7.45
C ASP A 105 10.61 22.92 8.80
N GLU A 106 11.78 22.34 9.02
CA GLU A 106 12.37 22.36 10.36
C GLU A 106 12.70 23.77 10.83
N PHE A 107 13.16 24.60 9.90
CA PHE A 107 13.49 25.99 10.15
C PHE A 107 12.67 26.92 9.26
N ARG A 108 11.38 26.62 9.05
CA ARG A 108 10.49 27.44 8.21
C ARG A 108 10.53 28.95 8.58
N ARG A 109 10.69 29.27 9.87
CA ARG A 109 10.80 30.66 10.38
C ARG A 109 12.21 31.25 10.31
N HIS A 110 13.21 30.44 9.94
CA HIS A 110 14.63 30.81 9.87
C HIS A 110 15.23 30.30 8.56
N PRO A 111 14.86 30.87 7.39
CA PRO A 111 15.23 30.35 6.08
C PRO A 111 16.75 30.27 5.85
N ALA A 112 17.52 31.21 6.40
CA ALA A 112 18.99 31.16 6.33
C ALA A 112 19.57 29.94 7.08
N LEU A 113 18.99 29.56 8.22
CA LEU A 113 19.37 28.36 8.96
C LEU A 113 18.92 27.10 8.18
N ASN A 114 17.72 27.13 7.60
CA ASN A 114 17.21 26.02 6.79
C ASN A 114 18.12 25.74 5.58
N ALA A 115 18.60 26.79 4.90
CA ALA A 115 19.46 26.69 3.72
C ALA A 115 20.80 26.01 3.99
N ILE A 116 21.31 26.06 5.23
CA ILE A 116 22.57 25.42 5.64
C ILE A 116 22.35 24.12 6.42
N THR A 117 21.10 23.69 6.58
CA THR A 117 20.76 22.48 7.33
C THR A 117 20.61 21.29 6.40
N THR A 118 21.14 20.14 6.84
CA THR A 118 20.87 18.84 6.23
C THR A 118 20.34 17.89 7.30
N LEU A 119 19.29 17.16 6.98
CA LEU A 119 18.79 16.03 7.76
C LEU A 119 19.52 14.76 7.34
N ALA A 120 20.05 14.01 8.30
CA ALA A 120 20.48 12.64 8.10
C ALA A 120 19.63 11.71 8.96
N ALA A 121 19.10 10.65 8.36
CA ALA A 121 18.24 9.68 9.04
C ALA A 121 18.56 8.26 8.57
N PRO A 122 18.38 7.25 9.43
CA PRO A 122 18.51 5.87 9.02
C PRO A 122 17.26 5.44 8.25
N ALA A 123 17.46 4.61 7.23
CA ALA A 123 16.41 4.03 6.41
C ALA A 123 16.79 2.61 6.00
N HIS A 124 15.82 1.84 5.54
CA HIS A 124 16.10 0.54 4.92
C HIS A 124 16.18 0.68 3.40
N ARG A 125 17.01 -0.11 2.72
CA ARG A 125 17.18 -0.11 1.26
C ARG A 125 15.89 -0.31 0.45
N SER A 126 14.87 -0.91 1.05
CA SER A 126 13.54 -1.06 0.42
C SER A 126 12.63 0.16 0.58
N GLU A 127 13.10 1.21 1.26
CA GLU A 127 12.34 2.40 1.57
C GLU A 127 12.77 3.61 0.77
N VAL A 128 13.86 3.54 0.02
CA VAL A 128 14.45 4.71 -0.64
C VAL A 128 14.92 4.32 -2.02
N ARG A 129 14.46 5.06 -3.03
CA ARG A 129 14.96 4.91 -4.40
C ARG A 129 16.16 5.84 -4.58
N PRO A 130 17.32 5.34 -5.02
CA PRO A 130 18.47 6.19 -5.31
C PRO A 130 18.11 7.32 -6.29
N GLY A 131 18.43 8.56 -5.92
CA GLY A 131 18.18 9.74 -6.74
C GLY A 131 16.72 10.21 -6.79
N GLU A 132 15.81 9.64 -5.99
CA GLU A 132 14.45 10.18 -5.90
C GLU A 132 14.46 11.63 -5.40
N SER A 133 13.50 12.41 -5.89
CA SER A 133 13.36 13.79 -5.44
C SER A 133 12.97 13.81 -3.96
N ARG A 134 13.42 14.83 -3.26
CA ARG A 134 13.03 15.11 -1.87
C ARG A 134 11.52 15.22 -1.75
N GLU A 135 10.87 15.90 -2.69
CA GLU A 135 9.40 16.05 -2.69
C GLU A 135 8.70 14.69 -2.79
N THR A 136 9.13 13.82 -3.70
CA THR A 136 8.58 12.47 -3.83
C THR A 136 8.79 11.65 -2.56
N PHE A 137 10.00 11.71 -1.99
CA PHE A 137 10.32 11.02 -0.74
C PHE A 137 9.42 11.52 0.39
N GLU A 138 9.35 12.83 0.62
CA GLU A 138 8.56 13.44 1.69
C GLU A 138 7.05 13.29 1.50
N GLN A 139 6.54 13.35 0.26
CA GLN A 139 5.12 13.12 -0.01
C GLN A 139 4.69 11.73 0.47
N VAL A 140 5.57 10.75 0.34
CA VAL A 140 5.33 9.38 0.78
C VAL A 140 5.64 9.21 2.27
N THR A 141 6.71 9.82 2.77
CA THR A 141 7.21 9.62 4.13
C THR A 141 6.67 10.62 5.15
N GLY A 142 5.91 11.65 4.74
CA GLY A 142 5.55 12.85 5.52
C GLY A 142 4.04 13.07 5.77
N GLY A 143 3.16 12.14 5.38
CA GLY A 143 1.71 12.19 5.64
C GLY A 143 1.21 11.26 6.77
N VAL A 144 -0.11 11.07 6.95
CA VAL A 144 -0.70 10.18 7.99
C VAL A 144 -0.19 8.71 7.91
N LEU A 145 0.53 8.35 6.84
CA LEU A 145 1.14 7.04 6.57
C LEU A 145 2.70 7.05 6.67
N CYS A 146 3.31 8.04 7.33
CA CYS A 146 4.77 8.31 7.39
C CYS A 146 5.68 7.11 7.72
N LEU A 147 6.84 7.06 7.07
CA LEU A 147 8.04 6.46 7.67
C LEU A 147 8.45 7.33 8.87
N PRO A 148 8.42 6.83 10.11
CA PRO A 148 8.91 7.60 11.24
C PRO A 148 10.44 7.61 11.21
N LEU A 149 11.04 8.56 10.46
CA LEU A 149 12.50 8.69 10.33
C LEU A 149 13.22 8.89 11.68
N GLY A 150 12.49 9.33 12.71
CA GLY A 150 13.00 9.39 14.07
C GLY A 150 13.00 8.04 14.80
N GLU A 151 12.18 7.08 14.41
CA GLU A 151 12.08 5.78 15.11
C GLU A 151 13.16 4.83 14.59
N TRP A 152 14.36 4.88 15.17
CA TRP A 152 15.52 4.15 14.64
C TRP A 152 15.43 2.63 14.78
N SER A 153 14.60 2.13 15.70
CA SER A 153 14.39 0.69 15.94
C SER A 153 13.16 0.11 15.22
N ARG A 154 12.51 0.89 14.34
CA ARG A 154 11.33 0.42 13.61
C ARG A 154 11.69 -0.71 12.63
N PRO A 155 10.73 -1.59 12.30
CA PRO A 155 10.88 -2.47 11.16
C PRO A 155 10.94 -1.66 9.85
N ALA A 156 11.53 -2.27 8.82
CA ALA A 156 11.46 -1.74 7.47
C ALA A 156 10.00 -1.62 7.01
N GLN A 157 9.70 -0.59 6.24
CA GLN A 157 8.40 -0.39 5.59
C GLN A 157 8.62 -0.27 4.07
N PRO A 158 8.79 -1.40 3.39
CA PRO A 158 9.10 -1.42 1.97
C PRO A 158 8.13 -0.60 1.14
N ARG A 159 8.62 0.01 0.07
CA ARG A 159 7.81 0.78 -0.87
C ARG A 159 7.74 0.14 -2.26
N ALA A 160 6.60 0.32 -2.90
CA ALA A 160 6.37 -0.08 -4.28
C ALA A 160 5.56 0.97 -5.03
N ASP A 161 5.94 1.24 -6.27
CA ASP A 161 5.06 1.86 -7.25
C ASP A 161 3.93 0.89 -7.57
N THR A 162 2.75 1.43 -7.88
CA THR A 162 1.61 0.62 -8.26
C THR A 162 1.00 1.19 -9.52
N ARG A 163 0.91 0.34 -10.56
CA ARG A 163 0.36 0.69 -11.86
C ARG A 163 -0.75 -0.28 -12.22
N LEU A 164 -1.87 0.28 -12.64
CA LEU A 164 -2.95 -0.50 -13.19
C LEU A 164 -2.66 -0.79 -14.67
N LEU A 165 -2.75 -2.05 -15.09
CA LEU A 165 -2.46 -2.46 -16.47
C LEU A 165 -3.73 -2.59 -17.33
N ASP A 166 -4.89 -2.77 -16.70
CA ASP A 166 -6.20 -2.87 -17.35
C ASP A 166 -7.15 -1.82 -16.76
N GLU A 167 -8.29 -1.53 -17.38
CA GLU A 167 -9.23 -0.57 -16.81
C GLU A 167 -9.89 -1.08 -15.52
N TRP A 168 -10.02 -0.17 -14.54
CA TRP A 168 -10.81 -0.35 -13.31
C TRP A 168 -11.95 0.68 -13.26
N PRO A 169 -13.04 0.47 -14.03
CA PRO A 169 -14.26 1.30 -13.98
C PRO A 169 -14.80 1.38 -12.55
N GLY A 170 -15.10 2.59 -12.10
CA GLY A 170 -15.57 2.87 -10.74
C GLY A 170 -14.54 2.58 -9.64
N GLY A 171 -13.28 2.33 -9.99
CA GLY A 171 -12.22 1.94 -9.06
C GLY A 171 -11.63 3.06 -8.23
N GLN A 172 -10.84 2.67 -7.21
CA GLN A 172 -10.05 3.60 -6.40
C GLN A 172 -8.80 4.11 -7.15
N MET A 173 -8.44 3.47 -8.26
CA MET A 173 -7.25 3.79 -9.05
C MET A 173 -7.60 4.04 -10.51
N TYR A 174 -6.89 4.99 -11.10
CA TYR A 174 -6.86 5.23 -12.53
C TYR A 174 -5.48 4.84 -13.07
N PRO A 175 -5.37 4.38 -14.33
CA PRO A 175 -4.08 4.22 -14.98
C PRO A 175 -3.28 5.52 -14.87
N THR A 176 -2.09 5.45 -14.27
CA THR A 176 -1.20 6.59 -14.10
C THR A 176 0.21 6.19 -14.48
N GLU A 177 0.93 7.11 -15.11
CA GLU A 177 2.37 6.97 -15.36
C GLU A 177 3.20 7.54 -14.19
N ALA A 178 2.56 8.20 -13.23
CA ALA A 178 3.24 8.76 -12.07
C ALA A 178 3.77 7.65 -11.16
N THR A 179 5.10 7.60 -10.99
CA THR A 179 5.78 6.71 -10.06
C THR A 179 5.84 7.36 -8.68
N LEU A 180 4.81 7.12 -7.87
CA LEU A 180 4.78 7.51 -6.47
C LEU A 180 4.82 6.22 -5.63
N PRO A 181 6.00 5.81 -5.14
CA PRO A 181 6.13 4.53 -4.46
C PRO A 181 5.52 4.66 -3.06
N TRP A 182 4.47 3.91 -2.79
CA TRP A 182 3.76 3.89 -1.49
C TRP A 182 4.19 2.67 -0.67
N PRO A 183 3.88 2.61 0.65
CA PRO A 183 4.12 1.40 1.43
C PRO A 183 3.50 0.16 0.76
N ALA A 184 4.34 -0.83 0.42
CA ALA A 184 3.95 -2.02 -0.32
C ALA A 184 2.87 -2.83 0.43
N ALA A 185 2.93 -2.84 1.77
CA ALA A 185 1.91 -3.43 2.62
C ALA A 185 0.52 -2.83 2.35
N THR A 186 0.41 -1.50 2.27
CA THR A 186 -0.85 -0.82 1.96
C THR A 186 -1.35 -1.18 0.56
N GLN A 187 -0.44 -1.25 -0.42
CA GLN A 187 -0.80 -1.60 -1.80
C GLN A 187 -1.36 -3.03 -1.88
N LEU A 188 -0.72 -4.01 -1.22
CA LEU A 188 -1.23 -5.38 -1.22
C LEU A 188 -2.50 -5.55 -0.36
N THR A 189 -2.54 -4.95 0.84
CA THR A 189 -3.65 -5.18 1.78
C THR A 189 -4.91 -4.37 1.47
N ARG A 190 -4.79 -3.26 0.74
CA ARG A 190 -5.94 -2.41 0.38
C ARG A 190 -6.24 -2.44 -1.11
N VAL A 191 -5.25 -2.19 -1.96
CA VAL A 191 -5.49 -2.08 -3.41
C VAL A 191 -5.65 -3.46 -4.05
N ALA A 192 -4.70 -4.37 -3.85
CA ALA A 192 -4.78 -5.69 -4.46
C ALA A 192 -5.95 -6.53 -3.90
N ASN A 193 -6.27 -6.36 -2.62
CA ASN A 193 -7.41 -7.04 -1.99
C ASN A 193 -8.78 -6.65 -2.57
N ASP A 194 -8.91 -5.42 -3.08
CA ASP A 194 -10.13 -4.88 -3.68
C ASP A 194 -10.11 -4.97 -5.23
N LEU A 195 -9.09 -5.59 -5.81
CA LEU A 195 -8.88 -5.67 -7.26
C LEU A 195 -10.04 -6.42 -7.93
N PRO A 196 -10.73 -5.89 -8.95
CA PRO A 196 -11.79 -6.64 -9.63
C PRO A 196 -11.24 -7.89 -10.35
N PRO A 197 -12.07 -8.93 -10.57
CA PRO A 197 -11.63 -10.12 -11.27
C PRO A 197 -11.14 -9.76 -12.67
N GLY A 198 -10.02 -10.35 -13.09
CA GLY A 198 -9.43 -10.15 -14.41
C GLY A 198 -8.71 -8.82 -14.63
N VAL A 199 -8.73 -7.89 -13.68
CA VAL A 199 -7.91 -6.68 -13.73
C VAL A 199 -6.50 -7.01 -13.27
N ARG A 200 -5.48 -6.55 -14.00
CA ARG A 200 -4.08 -6.73 -13.61
C ARG A 200 -3.52 -5.48 -12.93
N LEU A 201 -2.81 -5.72 -11.84
CA LEU A 201 -2.09 -4.74 -11.05
C LEU A 201 -0.60 -5.08 -11.09
N GLU A 202 0.22 -4.09 -11.44
CA GLU A 202 1.67 -4.17 -11.38
C GLU A 202 2.17 -3.43 -10.14
N LEU A 203 2.98 -4.09 -9.32
CA LEU A 203 3.73 -3.48 -8.23
C LEU A 203 5.22 -3.55 -8.55
N THR A 204 5.90 -2.40 -8.54
CA THR A 204 7.35 -2.35 -8.74
C THR A 204 8.04 -1.76 -7.51
N ASP A 205 8.83 -2.59 -6.81
CA ASP A 205 9.53 -2.13 -5.61
C ASP A 205 10.70 -1.17 -5.94
N VAL A 206 11.24 -0.49 -4.93
CA VAL A 206 12.35 0.46 -5.14
C VAL A 206 13.66 -0.19 -5.62
N ARG A 207 13.75 -1.53 -5.56
CA ARG A 207 14.89 -2.33 -6.02
C ARG A 207 14.68 -2.94 -7.41
N GLY A 208 13.50 -2.79 -8.00
CA GLY A 208 13.16 -3.28 -9.34
C GLY A 208 12.47 -4.63 -9.43
N HIS A 209 12.07 -5.23 -8.30
CA HIS A 209 11.21 -6.40 -8.35
C HIS A 209 9.86 -5.96 -8.91
N ARG A 210 9.43 -6.59 -9.99
CA ARG A 210 8.15 -6.30 -10.63
C ARG A 210 7.21 -7.47 -10.41
N LEU A 211 6.09 -7.23 -9.74
CA LEU A 211 5.05 -8.20 -9.47
C LEU A 211 3.79 -7.84 -10.25
N VAL A 212 3.36 -8.69 -11.17
CA VAL A 212 2.10 -8.51 -11.88
C VAL A 212 1.10 -9.53 -11.35
N ILE A 213 0.00 -9.07 -10.77
CA ILE A 213 -1.04 -9.90 -10.15
C ILE A 213 -2.43 -9.58 -10.67
N THR A 214 -3.31 -10.56 -10.63
CA THR A 214 -4.75 -10.43 -10.84
C THR A 214 -5.51 -11.19 -9.76
N ARG A 215 -6.75 -10.79 -9.48
CA ARG A 215 -7.61 -11.50 -8.54
C ARG A 215 -8.32 -12.64 -9.26
N SER A 216 -8.15 -13.85 -8.74
CA SER A 216 -8.98 -15.01 -9.07
C SER A 216 -9.73 -15.42 -7.81
N TRP A 217 -10.98 -14.96 -7.70
CA TRP A 217 -11.83 -15.10 -6.51
C TRP A 217 -11.18 -14.55 -5.22
N ASP A 218 -10.78 -15.43 -4.31
CA ASP A 218 -10.14 -15.16 -3.02
C ASP A 218 -8.61 -15.22 -3.09
N ARG A 219 -8.04 -15.36 -4.29
CA ARG A 219 -6.60 -15.52 -4.52
C ARG A 219 -6.04 -14.40 -5.37
N LEU A 220 -4.78 -14.05 -5.09
CA LEU A 220 -3.96 -13.22 -5.97
C LEU A 220 -3.02 -14.15 -6.73
N THR A 221 -3.20 -14.17 -8.05
CA THR A 221 -2.43 -14.99 -8.98
C THR A 221 -1.62 -14.11 -9.90
N GLY A 222 -0.43 -14.54 -10.32
CA GLY A 222 0.41 -13.67 -11.11
C GLY A 222 1.82 -14.18 -11.34
N THR A 223 2.72 -13.23 -11.60
CA THR A 223 4.11 -13.50 -11.92
C THR A 223 5.00 -12.44 -11.30
N LEU A 224 6.03 -12.89 -10.58
CA LEU A 224 7.13 -12.07 -10.10
C LEU A 224 8.26 -12.10 -11.12
N PHE A 225 8.78 -10.92 -11.44
CA PHE A 225 9.96 -10.70 -12.26
C PHE A 225 11.04 -10.09 -11.37
N PRO A 226 12.04 -10.89 -10.93
CA PRO A 226 13.22 -10.36 -10.25
C PRO A 226 13.97 -9.35 -11.12
N PRO A 227 14.74 -8.43 -10.52
CA PRO A 227 15.58 -7.52 -11.28
C PRO A 227 16.63 -8.31 -12.08
N SER A 228 16.84 -7.94 -13.36
CA SER A 228 17.78 -8.64 -14.26
C SER A 228 19.24 -8.60 -13.79
N SER A 229 19.58 -7.67 -12.90
CA SER A 229 20.86 -7.62 -12.20
C SER A 229 20.65 -6.96 -10.84
N PRO A 230 21.25 -7.49 -9.75
CA PRO A 230 21.18 -6.88 -8.42
C PRO A 230 21.79 -5.47 -8.37
N ASP A 231 22.66 -5.13 -9.33
CA ASP A 231 23.36 -3.84 -9.41
C ASP A 231 22.80 -2.90 -10.48
N SER A 232 21.83 -3.34 -11.30
CA SER A 232 21.19 -2.45 -12.25
C SER A 232 20.15 -1.58 -11.54
N PRO A 233 20.26 -0.25 -11.58
CA PRO A 233 19.16 0.61 -11.14
C PRO A 233 17.95 0.31 -12.02
N ALA A 234 16.87 -0.19 -11.40
CA ALA A 234 15.66 -0.61 -12.10
C ALA A 234 14.93 0.53 -12.83
N PHE A 235 15.24 1.77 -12.46
CA PHE A 235 14.67 2.96 -13.04
C PHE A 235 15.77 3.73 -13.75
N PRO A 236 15.61 4.08 -15.05
CA PRO A 236 16.49 5.05 -15.66
C PRO A 236 16.40 6.32 -14.82
N VAL A 237 17.55 6.76 -14.28
CA VAL A 237 17.64 8.06 -13.61
C VAL A 237 17.04 9.08 -14.58
N PRO A 238 15.99 9.83 -14.19
CA PRO A 238 15.36 10.79 -15.08
C PRO A 238 16.44 11.76 -15.52
N SER A 239 16.89 11.60 -16.77
CA SER A 239 17.90 12.47 -17.35
C SER A 239 17.27 13.85 -17.44
N ALA A 240 17.95 14.88 -16.91
CA ALA A 240 17.47 16.27 -16.92
C ALA A 240 17.34 16.87 -18.33
N SER A 241 17.54 16.07 -19.38
CA SER A 241 17.29 16.45 -20.77
C SER A 241 15.89 16.00 -21.20
N PRO A 242 15.08 16.89 -21.80
CA PRO A 242 13.76 16.52 -22.32
C PRO A 242 13.92 15.39 -23.33
N ALA A 243 13.39 14.22 -23.00
CA ALA A 243 13.44 13.06 -23.86
C ALA A 243 12.65 13.33 -25.16
N PRO A 244 13.13 12.85 -26.33
CA PRO A 244 12.31 12.82 -27.53
C PRO A 244 11.04 11.99 -27.28
N PRO A 245 9.94 12.23 -28.01
CA PRO A 245 8.69 11.49 -27.83
C PRO A 245 8.95 9.99 -27.91
N PHE A 246 8.62 9.28 -26.83
CA PHE A 246 8.74 7.82 -26.75
C PHE A 246 7.86 7.17 -27.81
N SER A 247 8.47 6.33 -28.66
CA SER A 247 7.74 5.38 -29.48
C SER A 247 7.36 4.18 -28.59
N PRO A 248 6.09 3.75 -28.54
CA PRO A 248 5.62 2.69 -27.64
C PRO A 248 6.06 1.26 -28.03
N GLU A 249 7.04 1.11 -28.92
CA GLU A 249 7.46 -0.21 -29.41
C GLU A 249 8.80 -0.62 -28.81
N SER A 250 8.78 -1.79 -28.18
CA SER A 250 9.94 -2.58 -27.71
C SER A 250 10.38 -2.34 -26.27
N LEU A 251 9.51 -2.68 -25.30
CA LEU A 251 10.03 -3.19 -24.02
C LEU A 251 10.91 -4.41 -24.35
N PRO A 252 12.19 -4.45 -23.91
CA PRO A 252 13.00 -5.64 -24.08
C PRO A 252 12.25 -6.82 -23.45
N SER A 253 12.03 -7.88 -24.24
CA SER A 253 11.48 -9.11 -23.70
C SER A 253 12.44 -9.57 -22.59
N PRO A 254 12.00 -9.62 -21.33
CA PRO A 254 12.84 -10.15 -20.26
C PRO A 254 13.27 -11.56 -20.67
N GLY A 255 14.55 -11.89 -20.47
CA GLY A 255 15.03 -13.27 -20.68
C GLY A 255 14.07 -14.22 -19.95
N ALA A 256 13.53 -15.19 -20.68
CA ALA A 256 12.31 -15.90 -20.30
C ALA A 256 12.44 -16.84 -19.08
N ASP A 257 13.58 -16.91 -18.41
CA ASP A 257 13.90 -18.00 -17.47
C ASP A 257 13.79 -17.67 -15.97
N ASP A 258 13.70 -16.39 -15.55
CA ASP A 258 13.74 -16.05 -14.11
C ASP A 258 12.39 -15.61 -13.51
N SER A 259 11.29 -15.73 -14.26
CA SER A 259 9.97 -15.36 -13.72
C SER A 259 9.44 -16.43 -12.77
N LEU A 260 8.93 -16.01 -11.60
CA LEU A 260 8.36 -16.92 -10.60
C LEU A 260 6.83 -16.80 -10.57
N PRO A 261 6.08 -17.92 -10.67
CA PRO A 261 4.63 -17.88 -10.51
C PRO A 261 4.26 -17.49 -9.09
N VAL A 262 3.17 -16.72 -8.96
CA VAL A 262 2.60 -16.31 -7.68
C VAL A 262 1.16 -16.80 -7.63
N ASP A 263 0.81 -17.46 -6.53
CA ASP A 263 -0.55 -17.86 -6.21
C ASP A 263 -0.72 -17.89 -4.69
N VAL A 264 -1.32 -16.84 -4.12
CA VAL A 264 -1.45 -16.66 -2.66
C VAL A 264 -2.88 -16.28 -2.26
N PRO A 265 -3.37 -16.69 -1.08
CA PRO A 265 -4.63 -16.18 -0.54
C PRO A 265 -4.56 -14.66 -0.38
N ARG A 266 -5.56 -13.91 -0.86
CA ARG A 266 -5.48 -12.43 -0.89
C ARG A 266 -5.28 -11.84 0.52
N LEU A 267 -5.98 -12.36 1.53
CA LEU A 267 -5.86 -11.87 2.92
C LEU A 267 -4.51 -12.20 3.57
N ALA A 268 -3.81 -13.21 3.05
CA ALA A 268 -2.46 -13.58 3.48
C ALA A 268 -1.37 -13.02 2.55
N ALA A 269 -1.73 -12.26 1.52
CA ALA A 269 -0.81 -11.85 0.47
C ALA A 269 0.38 -11.06 1.00
N TRP A 270 0.16 -10.15 1.96
CA TRP A 270 1.29 -9.42 2.56
C TRP A 270 2.24 -10.36 3.32
N ALA A 271 1.72 -11.30 4.10
CA ALA A 271 2.58 -12.24 4.83
C ALA A 271 3.43 -13.10 3.88
N ALA A 272 2.85 -13.54 2.76
CA ALA A 272 3.54 -14.33 1.75
C ALA A 272 4.53 -13.53 0.89
N LEU A 273 4.16 -12.30 0.53
CA LEU A 273 4.91 -11.48 -0.44
C LEU A 273 5.84 -10.45 0.20
N ALA A 274 5.71 -10.16 1.51
CA ALA A 274 6.56 -9.19 2.21
C ALA A 274 8.08 -9.44 1.99
N PRO A 275 8.60 -10.69 2.01
CA PRO A 275 10.03 -10.91 1.77
C PRO A 275 10.52 -10.35 0.43
N ILE A 276 9.69 -10.42 -0.62
CA ILE A 276 10.00 -9.87 -1.95
C ILE A 276 10.26 -8.38 -1.87
N PHE A 277 9.59 -7.64 -0.98
CA PHE A 277 9.74 -6.18 -0.83
C PHE A 277 10.74 -5.81 0.27
N SER A 278 10.96 -6.67 1.26
CA SER A 278 11.72 -6.35 2.47
C SER A 278 13.24 -6.40 2.34
N GLY A 279 13.82 -6.78 1.21
CA GLY A 279 15.27 -6.99 1.15
C GLY A 279 15.72 -8.41 1.44
N ASP A 280 14.78 -9.29 1.81
CA ASP A 280 15.05 -10.69 2.14
C ASP A 280 15.37 -11.49 0.87
N PRO A 281 15.98 -12.68 1.01
CA PRO A 281 16.10 -13.62 -0.10
C PRO A 281 14.74 -13.84 -0.77
N ILE A 282 14.71 -13.78 -2.10
CA ILE A 282 13.49 -14.00 -2.87
C ILE A 282 12.98 -15.42 -2.55
N PRO A 283 11.71 -15.58 -2.13
CA PRO A 283 11.15 -16.89 -1.89
C PRO A 283 11.19 -17.75 -3.15
N SER A 284 11.35 -19.06 -2.98
CA SER A 284 11.24 -20.03 -4.07
C SER A 284 9.84 -20.03 -4.68
N ALA A 285 9.71 -20.53 -5.92
CA ALA A 285 8.40 -20.67 -6.56
C ALA A 285 7.38 -21.45 -5.70
N SER A 286 7.83 -22.49 -4.99
CA SER A 286 6.98 -23.27 -4.08
C SER A 286 6.49 -22.47 -2.87
N GLU A 287 7.24 -21.46 -2.41
CA GLU A 287 6.82 -20.58 -1.32
C GLU A 287 5.87 -19.47 -1.80
N LEU A 288 5.94 -19.11 -3.07
CA LEU A 288 5.03 -18.15 -3.72
C LEU A 288 3.72 -18.79 -4.21
N ILE A 289 3.62 -20.11 -4.15
CA ILE A 289 2.39 -20.87 -4.37
C ILE A 289 1.93 -21.39 -3.00
N VAL A 290 1.17 -20.56 -2.28
CA VAL A 290 0.72 -20.88 -0.92
C VAL A 290 -0.60 -21.65 -1.02
N PRO A 291 -0.62 -22.96 -0.69
CA PRO A 291 -1.87 -23.68 -0.60
C PRO A 291 -2.71 -23.04 0.51
N GLY A 292 -4.00 -22.86 0.26
CA GLY A 292 -4.91 -22.30 1.24
C GLY A 292 -6.29 -22.89 1.05
N SER A 293 -6.98 -23.12 2.17
CA SER A 293 -8.42 -23.32 2.12
C SER A 293 -9.07 -22.06 1.56
N PRO A 294 -10.17 -22.21 0.81
CA PRO A 294 -11.01 -21.08 0.42
C PRO A 294 -11.29 -20.15 1.61
N GLU A 295 -11.34 -18.84 1.36
CA GLU A 295 -11.94 -17.93 2.33
C GLU A 295 -13.38 -18.36 2.60
N GLU A 296 -13.68 -18.64 3.87
CA GLU A 296 -15.03 -18.93 4.31
C GLU A 296 -15.84 -17.62 4.40
N ASP A 297 -17.16 -17.71 4.23
CA ASP A 297 -18.08 -16.59 4.46
C ASP A 297 -17.83 -15.36 3.58
N VAL A 298 -17.39 -15.55 2.34
CA VAL A 298 -17.25 -14.47 1.35
C VAL A 298 -18.10 -14.70 0.11
N LEU A 299 -18.60 -13.60 -0.45
CA LEU A 299 -19.37 -13.57 -1.68
C LEU A 299 -18.89 -12.39 -2.53
N GLU A 300 -18.94 -12.56 -3.84
CA GLU A 300 -18.86 -11.40 -4.73
C GLU A 300 -20.21 -10.69 -4.78
N MET A 301 -20.19 -9.37 -4.75
CA MET A 301 -21.40 -8.56 -4.74
C MET A 301 -21.33 -7.46 -5.80
N THR A 302 -22.40 -7.32 -6.57
CA THR A 302 -22.75 -6.08 -7.29
C THR A 302 -24.09 -5.58 -6.77
N TYR A 303 -24.35 -4.28 -6.90
CA TYR A 303 -25.62 -3.71 -6.47
C TYR A 303 -25.90 -2.40 -7.17
N GLU A 304 -27.17 -2.02 -7.20
CA GLU A 304 -27.62 -0.69 -7.59
C GLU A 304 -28.65 -0.21 -6.58
N THR A 305 -28.46 1.02 -6.12
CA THR A 305 -29.44 1.71 -5.27
C THR A 305 -29.78 3.04 -5.90
N THR A 306 -31.06 3.35 -5.90
CA THR A 306 -31.60 4.61 -6.42
C THR A 306 -31.13 5.83 -5.62
N ASP A 307 -30.71 5.64 -4.37
CA ASP A 307 -30.44 6.72 -3.42
C ASP A 307 -29.01 6.74 -2.85
N ARG A 308 -28.19 5.70 -3.05
CA ARG A 308 -26.83 5.58 -2.47
C ARG A 308 -25.77 5.03 -3.42
N GLY A 309 -26.03 5.06 -4.72
CA GLY A 309 -25.10 4.67 -5.78
C GLY A 309 -25.10 3.17 -6.08
N HIS A 310 -24.10 2.72 -6.82
CA HIS A 310 -24.01 1.38 -7.40
C HIS A 310 -22.58 0.85 -7.35
N ALA A 311 -22.44 -0.47 -7.51
CA ALA A 311 -21.17 -1.15 -7.73
C ALA A 311 -21.17 -1.77 -9.13
N GLU A 312 -20.52 -1.11 -10.08
CA GLU A 312 -20.47 -1.53 -11.49
C GLU A 312 -19.76 -2.87 -11.71
N ARG A 313 -18.82 -3.22 -10.82
CA ARG A 313 -18.07 -4.47 -10.89
C ARG A 313 -18.20 -5.28 -9.61
N PRO A 314 -18.15 -6.62 -9.71
CA PRO A 314 -18.16 -7.47 -8.53
C PRO A 314 -16.95 -7.19 -7.64
N PHE A 315 -17.21 -7.01 -6.36
CA PHE A 315 -16.17 -6.97 -5.33
C PHE A 315 -16.45 -8.03 -4.28
N LEU A 316 -15.38 -8.61 -3.73
CA LEU A 316 -15.50 -9.66 -2.72
C LEU A 316 -15.75 -9.02 -1.35
N THR A 317 -16.73 -9.52 -0.62
CA THR A 317 -17.05 -9.03 0.73
C THR A 317 -17.55 -10.14 1.63
N THR A 318 -17.58 -9.89 2.93
CA THR A 318 -18.01 -10.88 3.92
C THR A 318 -19.52 -11.06 3.91
N LEU A 319 -19.99 -12.27 4.27
CA LEU A 319 -21.40 -12.60 4.45
C LEU A 319 -22.11 -11.63 5.41
N GLU A 320 -21.43 -11.20 6.47
CA GLU A 320 -21.94 -10.18 7.39
C GLU A 320 -22.19 -8.84 6.68
N SER A 321 -21.24 -8.42 5.83
CA SER A 321 -21.34 -7.19 5.04
C SER A 321 -22.46 -7.28 3.99
N CYS A 322 -22.61 -8.43 3.33
CA CYS A 322 -23.74 -8.71 2.43
C CYS A 322 -25.08 -8.56 3.15
N THR A 323 -25.22 -9.17 4.33
CA THR A 323 -26.46 -9.13 5.12
C THR A 323 -26.79 -7.71 5.58
N LYS A 324 -25.79 -6.98 6.10
CA LYS A 324 -25.93 -5.56 6.46
C LYS A 324 -26.31 -4.70 5.27
N ARG A 325 -25.81 -5.01 4.06
CA ARG A 325 -26.15 -4.29 2.83
C ARG A 325 -27.63 -4.48 2.49
N ILE A 326 -28.14 -5.71 2.57
CA ILE A 326 -29.56 -5.96 2.32
C ILE A 326 -30.42 -5.14 3.30
N GLN A 327 -30.13 -5.24 4.60
CA GLN A 327 -30.91 -4.60 5.66
C GLN A 327 -30.91 -3.07 5.55
N ASN A 328 -29.74 -2.46 5.36
CA ASN A 328 -29.60 -1.01 5.49
C ASN A 328 -29.80 -0.27 4.17
N HIS A 329 -29.57 -0.92 3.03
CA HIS A 329 -29.50 -0.27 1.73
C HIS A 329 -30.55 -0.85 0.74
N ILE A 330 -30.58 -2.16 0.56
CA ILE A 330 -31.49 -2.76 -0.45
C ILE A 330 -32.95 -2.59 -0.02
N LEU A 331 -33.29 -2.95 1.21
CA LEU A 331 -34.66 -2.83 1.72
C LEU A 331 -35.20 -1.39 1.85
N ARG A 332 -34.35 -0.38 1.69
CA ARG A 332 -34.73 1.00 1.98
C ARG A 332 -35.68 1.59 0.95
N THR A 333 -35.47 1.28 -0.33
CA THR A 333 -36.22 1.88 -1.44
C THR A 333 -36.60 0.79 -2.45
N PRO A 334 -37.88 0.67 -2.84
CA PRO A 334 -38.28 -0.25 -3.90
C PRO A 334 -37.48 -0.01 -5.18
N GLY A 335 -37.11 -1.08 -5.87
CA GLY A 335 -36.26 -1.05 -7.06
C GLY A 335 -34.76 -1.20 -6.79
N ASN A 336 -34.30 -1.01 -5.54
CA ASN A 336 -32.91 -1.34 -5.18
C ASN A 336 -32.67 -2.85 -5.33
N TRP A 337 -31.49 -3.23 -5.82
CA TRP A 337 -31.13 -4.63 -6.04
C TRP A 337 -29.66 -4.93 -5.72
N ALA A 338 -29.36 -6.19 -5.44
CA ALA A 338 -28.01 -6.71 -5.34
C ALA A 338 -27.91 -8.11 -5.96
N VAL A 339 -26.75 -8.43 -6.53
CA VAL A 339 -26.42 -9.76 -7.01
C VAL A 339 -25.26 -10.27 -6.17
N PHE A 340 -25.41 -11.49 -5.67
CA PHE A 340 -24.39 -12.22 -4.92
C PHE A 340 -23.96 -13.43 -5.73
N THR A 341 -22.65 -13.59 -5.85
CA THR A 341 -22.04 -14.73 -6.53
C THR A 341 -21.17 -15.49 -5.54
N SER A 342 -21.15 -16.81 -5.66
CA SER A 342 -20.26 -17.71 -4.92
C SER A 342 -19.03 -18.09 -5.75
N ARG A 343 -18.10 -18.85 -5.17
CA ARG A 343 -16.84 -19.24 -5.82
C ARG A 343 -17.06 -20.06 -7.09
N SER A 344 -18.02 -20.97 -7.07
CA SER A 344 -18.45 -21.81 -8.19
C SER A 344 -19.16 -21.03 -9.29
N GLY A 345 -19.49 -19.76 -9.05
CA GLY A 345 -20.33 -18.97 -9.92
C GLY A 345 -21.83 -19.17 -9.70
N ALA A 346 -22.27 -19.86 -8.63
CA ALA A 346 -23.69 -19.87 -8.28
C ALA A 346 -24.14 -18.46 -7.88
N ILE A 347 -25.34 -18.05 -8.32
CA ILE A 347 -25.84 -16.68 -8.23
C ILE A 347 -27.13 -16.63 -7.40
N VAL A 348 -27.25 -15.60 -6.57
CA VAL A 348 -28.49 -15.17 -5.93
C VAL A 348 -28.66 -13.68 -6.18
N GLN A 349 -29.82 -13.29 -6.71
CA GLN A 349 -30.22 -11.90 -6.89
C GLN A 349 -31.27 -11.55 -5.87
N VAL A 350 -31.20 -10.34 -5.31
CA VAL A 350 -32.21 -9.79 -4.42
C VAL A 350 -32.69 -8.45 -4.95
N ARG A 351 -33.98 -8.20 -4.84
CA ARG A 351 -34.60 -6.92 -5.20
C ARG A 351 -35.63 -6.54 -4.14
N ASN A 352 -35.67 -5.25 -3.82
CA ASN A 352 -36.74 -4.69 -2.99
C ASN A 352 -37.94 -4.36 -3.86
N GLU A 353 -39.11 -4.88 -3.53
CA GLU A 353 -40.37 -4.71 -4.25
C GLU A 353 -41.46 -4.16 -3.34
N ASP A 354 -42.51 -3.62 -3.95
CA ASP A 354 -43.70 -3.15 -3.25
C ASP A 354 -44.61 -4.35 -2.89
N HIS A 355 -44.15 -5.19 -1.97
CA HIS A 355 -44.79 -6.43 -1.52
C HIS A 355 -44.53 -6.68 -0.01
N ASP A 356 -45.29 -7.58 0.62
CA ASP A 356 -45.03 -8.06 1.99
C ASP A 356 -44.88 -9.60 2.04
N PRO A 357 -43.68 -10.16 2.30
CA PRO A 357 -42.44 -9.45 2.58
C PRO A 357 -41.86 -8.77 1.31
N PRO A 358 -41.07 -7.70 1.46
CA PRO A 358 -40.65 -6.85 0.34
C PRO A 358 -39.46 -7.38 -0.46
N LEU A 359 -38.70 -8.35 0.07
CA LEU A 359 -37.48 -8.82 -0.58
C LEU A 359 -37.79 -9.97 -1.53
N TRP A 360 -37.77 -9.70 -2.82
CA TRP A 360 -37.74 -10.75 -3.84
C TRP A 360 -36.33 -11.33 -3.92
N LEU A 361 -36.21 -12.66 -3.89
CA LEU A 361 -34.95 -13.37 -4.07
C LEU A 361 -35.08 -14.40 -5.17
N GLU A 362 -34.15 -14.40 -6.13
CA GLU A 362 -34.14 -15.35 -7.24
C GLU A 362 -32.74 -15.85 -7.60
N THR A 363 -32.69 -16.99 -8.30
CA THR A 363 -31.50 -17.43 -9.04
C THR A 363 -31.81 -17.45 -10.53
N PRO A 364 -30.94 -16.87 -11.38
CA PRO A 364 -31.05 -16.96 -12.83
C PRO A 364 -30.63 -18.34 -13.35
N TYR A 365 -31.32 -18.85 -14.37
CA TYR A 365 -30.98 -20.06 -15.13
C TYR A 365 -30.85 -19.71 -16.61
N PRO A 366 -29.67 -19.21 -17.06
CA PRO A 366 -29.48 -18.73 -18.42
C PRO A 366 -29.81 -19.75 -19.50
N ASP A 367 -29.41 -21.00 -19.30
CA ASP A 367 -29.63 -22.08 -20.28
C ASP A 367 -31.11 -22.45 -20.44
N GLU A 368 -31.93 -22.15 -19.42
CA GLU A 368 -33.38 -22.38 -19.44
C GLU A 368 -34.16 -21.10 -19.79
N HIS A 369 -33.48 -19.96 -19.99
CA HIS A 369 -34.09 -18.64 -20.20
C HIS A 369 -35.15 -18.28 -19.14
N LEU A 370 -34.87 -18.53 -17.87
CA LEU A 370 -35.78 -18.23 -16.77
C LEU A 370 -35.05 -17.88 -15.46
N SER A 371 -35.76 -17.22 -14.55
CA SER A 371 -35.39 -17.08 -13.14
C SER A 371 -36.34 -17.91 -12.29
N ARG A 372 -35.86 -18.44 -11.17
CA ARG A 372 -36.72 -19.02 -10.13
C ARG A 372 -36.51 -18.26 -8.83
N GLY A 373 -37.60 -17.83 -8.19
CA GLY A 373 -37.52 -16.99 -7.00
C GLY A 373 -38.81 -16.96 -6.18
N HIS A 374 -38.75 -16.29 -5.05
CA HIS A 374 -39.89 -16.06 -4.16
C HIS A 374 -39.60 -14.86 -3.23
N HIS A 375 -40.65 -14.26 -2.65
CA HIS A 375 -40.49 -13.24 -1.61
C HIS A 375 -40.02 -13.88 -0.29
N VAL A 376 -39.03 -13.26 0.34
CA VAL A 376 -38.39 -13.79 1.56
C VAL A 376 -38.24 -12.72 2.63
N THR A 377 -38.17 -13.18 3.87
CA THR A 377 -37.77 -12.36 5.02
C THR A 377 -36.24 -12.19 5.08
N ILE A 378 -35.76 -11.25 5.88
CA ILE A 378 -34.31 -11.05 6.08
C ILE A 378 -33.61 -12.29 6.68
N PRO A 379 -34.17 -12.98 7.69
CA PRO A 379 -33.59 -14.23 8.17
C PRO A 379 -33.50 -15.32 7.09
N GLU A 380 -34.48 -15.41 6.20
CA GLU A 380 -34.46 -16.35 5.06
C GLU A 380 -33.37 -16.00 4.05
N ALA A 381 -33.31 -14.73 3.63
CA ALA A 381 -32.23 -14.26 2.75
C ALA A 381 -30.85 -14.50 3.36
N THR A 382 -30.69 -14.30 4.67
CA THR A 382 -29.42 -14.56 5.38
C THR A 382 -29.04 -16.04 5.34
N ARG A 383 -30.00 -16.96 5.55
CA ARG A 383 -29.76 -18.41 5.42
C ARG A 383 -29.38 -18.81 4.00
N ILE A 384 -30.03 -18.21 3.01
CA ILE A 384 -29.75 -18.44 1.60
C ILE A 384 -28.33 -17.99 1.25
N LEU A 385 -27.93 -16.79 1.65
CA LEU A 385 -26.57 -16.28 1.45
C LEU A 385 -25.53 -17.09 2.24
N THR A 386 -25.87 -17.60 3.42
CA THR A 386 -24.99 -18.50 4.19
C THR A 386 -24.71 -19.78 3.41
N THR A 387 -25.74 -20.38 2.83
CA THR A 387 -25.60 -21.57 1.99
C THR A 387 -24.76 -21.25 0.75
N LEU A 388 -25.03 -20.12 0.10
CA LEU A 388 -24.27 -19.65 -1.06
C LEU A 388 -22.78 -19.47 -0.74
N ALA A 389 -22.45 -18.90 0.42
CA ALA A 389 -21.06 -18.61 0.80
C ALA A 389 -20.30 -19.86 1.30
N ARG A 390 -20.97 -20.75 2.05
CA ARG A 390 -20.33 -21.90 2.72
C ARG A 390 -20.40 -23.20 1.95
N GLU A 391 -21.51 -23.43 1.26
CA GLU A 391 -21.75 -24.67 0.51
C GLU A 391 -21.51 -24.49 -0.99
N ASP A 392 -21.20 -23.27 -1.43
CA ASP A 392 -20.84 -22.92 -2.81
C ASP A 392 -21.89 -23.39 -3.83
N ARG A 393 -23.18 -23.22 -3.49
CA ARG A 393 -24.34 -23.61 -4.31
C ARG A 393 -25.51 -22.68 -4.05
N THR A 394 -26.44 -22.62 -4.99
CA THR A 394 -27.75 -21.96 -4.75
C THR A 394 -28.67 -22.89 -3.96
N PRO A 395 -29.24 -22.46 -2.82
CA PRO A 395 -30.31 -23.20 -2.14
C PRO A 395 -31.71 -22.85 -2.69
N VAL A 396 -31.80 -21.94 -3.67
CA VAL A 396 -33.10 -21.49 -4.20
C VAL A 396 -33.97 -22.66 -4.69
N PRO A 397 -33.44 -23.68 -5.41
CA PRO A 397 -34.22 -24.87 -5.79
C PRO A 397 -34.88 -25.63 -4.63
N ASP A 398 -34.32 -25.52 -3.43
CA ASP A 398 -34.78 -26.24 -2.23
C ASP A 398 -35.91 -25.49 -1.51
N LEU A 399 -36.20 -24.24 -1.92
CA LEU A 399 -37.26 -23.44 -1.33
C LEU A 399 -38.65 -23.91 -1.79
N THR A 400 -39.62 -23.82 -0.89
CA THR A 400 -41.03 -24.04 -1.22
C THR A 400 -41.63 -22.80 -1.88
N ASN A 401 -42.66 -22.97 -2.71
CA ASN A 401 -43.41 -21.88 -3.36
C ASN A 401 -42.60 -21.03 -4.37
N LEU A 402 -41.62 -21.64 -5.04
CA LEU A 402 -40.88 -20.97 -6.11
C LEU A 402 -41.81 -20.58 -7.26
N GLN A 403 -41.72 -19.33 -7.68
CA GLN A 403 -42.27 -18.88 -8.95
C GLN A 403 -41.19 -18.99 -10.02
N THR A 404 -41.62 -19.34 -11.22
CA THR A 404 -40.77 -19.36 -12.41
C THR A 404 -41.09 -18.14 -13.26
N ILE A 405 -40.09 -17.30 -13.50
CA ILE A 405 -40.20 -16.08 -14.31
C ILE A 405 -39.46 -16.32 -15.63
N PRO A 406 -40.15 -16.54 -16.76
CA PRO A 406 -39.49 -16.70 -18.05
C PRO A 406 -38.86 -15.36 -18.47
N TRP A 407 -37.63 -15.40 -18.98
CA TRP A 407 -36.98 -14.28 -19.64
C TRP A 407 -37.46 -14.23 -21.08
N ASN A 408 -38.74 -13.91 -21.27
CA ASN A 408 -39.20 -13.66 -22.63
C ASN A 408 -38.35 -12.52 -23.19
N SER A 409 -37.56 -12.80 -24.22
CA SER A 409 -36.94 -11.74 -25.01
C SER A 409 -38.05 -10.80 -25.46
N PRO A 410 -37.95 -9.48 -25.22
CA PRO A 410 -38.82 -8.53 -25.90
C PRO A 410 -38.67 -8.65 -27.42
#